data_AF-A0A2D6N1P4-F1
#
_entry.id   AF-A0A2D6N1P4-F1
#
_cell.length_a   1.000
_cell.length_b   1.000
_cell.length_c   1.000
_cell.angle_alpha   90.00
_cell.angle_beta   90.00
_cell.angle_gamma   90.00
#
_symmetry.space_group_name_H-M   'P 1'
#
loop_
_entity.id
_entity.type
_entity.pdbx_description
1 polymer ?
#
loop_
_entity_poly.entity_id
_entity_poly.type
_entity_poly.pdbx_seq_one_letter_code
_entity_poly.pdbx_strand_id
1 'polypeptide(L)'
;MQSRRTLSRLVIGSALGVVLAAPGWAHASSPEAGEQGRHRGQCRRLTRQIDHFENTVLPMAHQRGNRAWAKATEEQVERLWHRRADLCPAYGAERSLMRRAADQARKFNRLLADAGRAAAAFFTGGLSGGM
;
A
#
# COMPACT_ATOMS: atom_id res chain seq x y z
N MET A 1 -35.94 53.31 18.40
CA MET A 1 -36.28 51.90 18.12
C MET A 1 -35.42 51.40 16.96
N GLN A 2 -34.51 50.47 17.24
CA GLN A 2 -33.57 49.87 16.29
C GLN A 2 -34.29 48.88 15.37
N SER A 3 -34.27 49.13 14.06
CA SER A 3 -34.64 48.12 13.07
C SER A 3 -33.38 47.68 12.34
N ARG A 4 -32.89 46.49 12.70
CA ARG A 4 -31.74 45.81 12.09
C ARG A 4 -32.22 45.08 10.83
N ARG A 5 -31.97 45.67 9.67
CA ARG A 5 -31.94 45.06 8.33
C ARG A 5 -30.82 45.84 7.62
N THR A 6 -29.75 45.27 7.10
CA THR A 6 -29.68 44.21 6.11
C THR A 6 -28.24 43.67 6.06
N LEU A 7 -28.16 42.38 5.79
CA LEU A 7 -26.99 41.59 5.42
C LEU A 7 -26.00 42.39 4.54
N SER A 8 -24.81 42.67 5.10
CA SER A 8 -23.68 43.24 4.39
C SER A 8 -22.60 42.18 4.25
N ARG A 9 -22.22 41.89 3.00
CA ARG A 9 -20.88 41.46 2.55
C ARG A 9 -20.47 40.08 3.06
N LEU A 10 -20.72 38.96 2.37
CA LEU A 10 -20.10 38.54 1.10
C LEU A 10 -18.79 39.27 0.81
N VAL A 11 -17.66 38.57 1.01
CA VAL A 11 -16.42 38.57 0.21
C VAL A 11 -15.24 38.08 1.10
N ILE A 12 -14.46 37.16 0.52
CA ILE A 12 -13.13 36.65 0.91
C ILE A 12 -13.06 35.58 2.00
N GLY A 13 -12.97 34.33 1.54
CA GLY A 13 -12.53 33.20 2.35
C GLY A 13 -12.28 31.93 1.55
N SER A 14 -11.82 32.06 0.31
CA SER A 14 -11.35 30.94 -0.51
C SER A 14 -10.07 30.35 0.11
N ALA A 15 -10.21 29.36 0.98
CA ALA A 15 -9.09 28.52 1.40
C ALA A 15 -9.58 27.09 1.66
N LEU A 16 -8.95 26.15 0.97
CA LEU A 16 -9.03 24.69 1.12
C LEU A 16 -10.31 23.99 0.61
N GLY A 17 -10.68 24.31 -0.63
CA GLY A 17 -11.44 23.40 -1.48
C GLY A 17 -10.52 22.52 -2.33
N VAL A 18 -9.84 21.53 -1.73
CA VAL A 18 -9.34 20.33 -2.44
C VAL A 18 -9.38 19.17 -1.44
N VAL A 19 -10.59 18.72 -1.09
CA VAL A 19 -10.75 17.34 -0.64
C VAL A 19 -10.42 16.50 -1.86
N LEU A 20 -9.20 15.96 -1.82
CA LEU A 20 -8.69 14.94 -2.71
C LEU A 20 -9.81 13.99 -3.07
N ALA A 21 -10.28 14.08 -4.32
CA ALA A 21 -10.86 12.96 -5.02
C ALA A 21 -9.75 11.89 -5.04
N ALA A 22 -9.69 11.09 -3.97
CA ALA A 22 -8.97 9.84 -4.01
C ALA A 22 -9.70 9.01 -5.07
N PRO A 23 -9.10 8.75 -6.26
CA PRO A 23 -9.62 7.67 -7.07
C PRO A 23 -9.54 6.45 -6.16
N GLY A 24 -10.69 5.85 -5.89
CA GLY A 24 -10.79 4.69 -5.02
C GLY A 24 -9.73 3.69 -5.43
N TRP A 25 -8.77 3.47 -4.53
CA TRP A 25 -7.82 2.36 -4.57
C TRP A 25 -8.60 1.09 -4.24
N ALA A 26 -9.67 0.83 -4.99
CA ALA A 26 -10.32 -0.46 -5.03
C ALA A 26 -9.47 -1.34 -5.95
N HIS A 27 -8.25 -1.65 -5.52
CA HIS A 27 -7.61 -2.91 -5.89
C HIS A 27 -8.28 -4.01 -5.05
N ALA A 28 -9.59 -4.14 -5.20
CA ALA A 28 -10.21 -5.41 -4.95
C ALA A 28 -9.76 -6.26 -6.13
N SER A 29 -8.77 -7.11 -5.89
CA SER A 29 -8.52 -8.29 -6.69
C SER A 29 -9.88 -9.00 -6.89
N SER A 30 -10.60 -8.65 -7.96
CA SER A 30 -11.94 -9.17 -8.17
C SER A 30 -11.82 -10.70 -8.17
N PRO A 31 -12.67 -11.43 -7.43
CA PRO A 31 -12.69 -12.88 -7.49
C PRO A 31 -12.91 -13.41 -8.92
N GLU A 32 -13.39 -12.54 -9.82
CA GLU A 32 -13.60 -12.78 -11.24
C GLU A 32 -12.34 -12.57 -12.10
N ALA A 33 -11.25 -11.99 -11.56
CA ALA A 33 -10.00 -11.82 -12.31
C ALA A 33 -9.38 -13.17 -12.74
N GLY A 34 -9.68 -14.26 -12.02
CA GLY A 34 -9.33 -15.62 -12.41
C GLY A 34 -10.27 -16.24 -13.46
N GLU A 35 -11.32 -15.53 -13.87
CA GLU A 35 -12.38 -16.04 -14.72
C GLU A 35 -12.11 -15.87 -16.22
N GLN A 36 -10.89 -15.81 -16.75
CA GLN A 36 -10.72 -15.92 -18.21
C GLN A 36 -9.49 -16.77 -18.52
N GLY A 37 -9.69 -17.84 -19.31
CA GLY A 37 -8.62 -18.70 -19.82
C GLY A 37 -8.58 -20.14 -19.31
N ARG A 38 -7.61 -20.89 -19.83
CA ARG A 38 -7.42 -22.36 -19.68
C ARG A 38 -7.25 -22.84 -18.22
N HIS A 39 -6.85 -21.95 -17.31
CA HIS A 39 -6.51 -22.29 -15.92
C HIS A 39 -7.52 -21.79 -14.87
N ARG A 40 -8.73 -21.37 -15.28
CA ARG A 40 -9.82 -20.86 -14.40
C ARG A 40 -9.96 -21.60 -13.06
N GLY A 41 -10.11 -22.92 -13.11
CA GLY A 41 -10.31 -23.74 -11.91
C GLY A 41 -9.09 -23.76 -10.97
N GLN A 42 -7.88 -23.76 -11.53
CA GLN A 42 -6.64 -23.70 -10.76
C GLN A 42 -6.46 -22.33 -10.10
N CYS A 43 -6.75 -21.25 -10.83
CA CYS A 43 -6.76 -19.88 -10.30
C CYS A 43 -7.71 -19.73 -9.12
N ARG A 44 -8.95 -20.21 -9.25
CA ARG A 44 -9.94 -20.18 -8.16
C ARG A 44 -9.48 -20.98 -6.94
N ARG A 45 -8.88 -22.16 -7.16
CA ARG A 45 -8.35 -23.00 -6.08
C ARG A 45 -7.21 -22.29 -5.34
N LEU A 46 -6.26 -21.71 -6.07
CA LEU A 46 -5.13 -20.97 -5.49
C LEU A 46 -5.62 -19.76 -4.70
N THR A 47 -6.56 -18.98 -5.23
CA THR A 47 -7.15 -17.85 -4.51
C THR A 47 -7.82 -18.29 -3.20
N ARG A 48 -8.63 -19.35 -3.21
CA ARG A 48 -9.22 -19.90 -1.97
C ARG A 48 -8.18 -20.39 -0.99
N GLN A 49 -7.09 -20.96 -1.47
CA GLN A 49 -6.03 -21.45 -0.62
C GLN A 49 -5.26 -20.31 0.04
N ILE A 50 -4.94 -19.25 -0.72
CA ILE A 50 -4.35 -18.01 -0.20
C ILE A 50 -5.26 -17.40 0.85
N ASP A 51 -6.54 -17.22 0.53
CA ASP A 51 -7.57 -16.68 1.43
C ASP A 51 -7.67 -17.47 2.75
N HIS A 52 -7.64 -18.80 2.67
CA HIS A 52 -7.63 -19.65 3.87
C HIS A 52 -6.38 -19.42 4.74
N PHE A 53 -5.19 -19.34 4.14
CA PHE A 53 -3.98 -19.09 4.92
C PHE A 53 -3.95 -17.69 5.53
N GLU A 54 -4.35 -16.66 4.77
CA GLU A 54 -4.36 -15.27 5.20
C GLU A 54 -5.41 -15.00 6.29
N ASN A 55 -6.64 -15.53 6.13
CA ASN A 55 -7.77 -15.18 7.00
C ASN A 55 -8.03 -16.20 8.11
N THR A 56 -7.50 -17.42 8.02
CA THR A 56 -7.71 -18.47 9.05
C THR A 56 -6.42 -18.85 9.76
N VAL A 57 -5.38 -19.23 9.01
CA VAL A 57 -4.16 -19.83 9.59
C VAL A 57 -3.24 -18.78 10.20
N LEU A 58 -2.98 -17.68 9.48
CA LEU A 58 -2.06 -16.64 9.91
C LEU A 58 -2.55 -15.93 11.20
N PRO A 59 -3.84 -15.54 11.34
CA PRO A 59 -4.35 -14.96 12.58
C PRO A 59 -4.26 -15.96 13.74
N MET A 60 -4.50 -17.24 13.49
CA MET A 60 -4.34 -18.29 14.50
C MET A 60 -2.89 -18.41 14.99
N ALA A 61 -1.92 -18.34 14.09
CA ALA A 61 -0.50 -18.35 14.45
C ALA A 61 -0.12 -17.13 15.32
N HIS A 62 -0.60 -15.94 14.96
CA HIS A 62 -0.40 -14.71 15.75
C HIS A 62 -1.08 -14.78 17.12
N GLN A 63 -2.33 -15.23 17.19
CA GLN A 63 -3.06 -15.39 18.46
C GLN A 63 -2.34 -16.34 19.42
N ARG A 64 -1.66 -17.36 18.90
CA ARG A 64 -0.85 -18.29 19.70
C ARG A 64 0.58 -17.79 19.97
N GLY A 65 0.94 -16.59 19.53
CA GLY A 65 2.28 -16.02 19.71
C GLY A 65 3.39 -16.81 19.00
N ASN A 66 3.07 -17.70 18.07
CA ASN A 66 4.06 -18.56 17.43
C ASN A 66 4.65 -17.87 16.18
N ARG A 67 5.73 -17.12 16.39
CA ARG A 67 6.39 -16.35 15.33
C ARG A 67 6.97 -17.22 14.20
N ALA A 68 7.49 -18.41 14.53
CA ALA A 68 8.04 -19.32 13.52
C ALA A 68 6.93 -19.84 12.60
N TRP A 69 5.77 -20.18 13.16
CA TRP A 69 4.61 -20.60 12.39
C TRP A 69 4.02 -19.45 11.54
N ALA A 70 3.89 -18.25 12.11
CA ALA A 70 3.44 -17.09 11.35
C ALA A 70 4.35 -16.84 10.13
N LYS A 71 5.67 -16.78 10.35
CA LYS A 71 6.66 -16.62 9.28
C LYS A 71 6.55 -17.72 8.20
N ALA A 72 6.47 -18.99 8.60
CA ALA A 72 6.32 -20.09 7.64
C ALA A 72 5.01 -19.99 6.83
N THR A 73 3.95 -19.49 7.44
CA THR A 73 2.65 -19.27 6.80
C THR A 73 2.72 -18.11 5.80
N GLU A 74 3.33 -16.99 6.17
CA GLU A 74 3.59 -15.85 5.27
C GLU A 74 4.41 -16.28 4.04
N GLU A 75 5.49 -17.03 4.25
CA GLU A 75 6.30 -17.56 3.15
C GLU A 75 5.50 -18.51 2.23
N GLN A 76 4.58 -19.29 2.80
CA GLN A 76 3.70 -20.16 2.02
C GLN A 76 2.68 -19.36 1.21
N VAL A 77 2.09 -18.32 1.79
CA VAL A 77 1.20 -17.37 1.10
C VAL A 77 1.94 -16.74 -0.08
N GLU A 78 3.17 -16.26 0.13
CA GLU A 78 3.97 -15.63 -0.92
C GLU A 78 4.25 -16.59 -2.10
N ARG A 79 4.61 -17.85 -1.80
CA ARG A 79 4.79 -18.89 -2.82
C ARG A 79 3.51 -19.14 -3.63
N LEU A 80 2.36 -19.21 -2.97
CA LEU A 80 1.07 -19.40 -3.63
C LEU A 80 0.69 -18.17 -4.48
N TRP A 81 0.98 -16.97 -3.98
CA TRP A 81 0.78 -15.72 -4.69
C TRP A 81 1.58 -15.65 -5.99
N HIS A 82 2.87 -15.99 -5.94
CA HIS A 82 3.71 -16.08 -7.13
C HIS A 82 3.19 -17.13 -8.12
N ARG A 83 2.86 -18.34 -7.65
CA ARG A 83 2.28 -19.38 -8.49
C ARG A 83 0.97 -18.93 -9.15
N ARG A 84 0.12 -18.20 -8.42
CA ARG A 84 -1.13 -17.63 -8.96
C ARG A 84 -0.83 -16.60 -10.05
N ALA A 85 0.12 -15.70 -9.83
CA ALA A 85 0.48 -14.68 -10.81
C ALA A 85 1.08 -15.28 -12.10
N ASP A 86 1.81 -16.39 -12.00
CA ASP A 86 2.39 -17.08 -13.18
C ASP A 86 1.32 -17.83 -13.99
N LEU A 87 0.29 -18.39 -13.34
CA LEU A 87 -0.77 -19.17 -13.99
C LEU A 87 -1.98 -18.34 -14.44
N CYS A 88 -2.21 -17.19 -13.82
CA CYS A 88 -3.44 -16.42 -13.97
C CYS A 88 -3.11 -15.01 -14.50
N PRO A 89 -3.37 -14.73 -15.80
CA PRO A 89 -2.86 -13.53 -16.47
C PRO A 89 -3.33 -12.21 -15.85
N ALA A 90 -4.55 -12.17 -15.31
CA ALA A 90 -5.07 -10.97 -14.63
C ALA A 90 -4.25 -10.61 -13.37
N TYR A 91 -3.81 -11.61 -12.61
CA TYR A 91 -2.99 -11.41 -11.41
C TYR A 91 -1.50 -11.17 -11.74
N GLY A 92 -1.05 -11.60 -12.92
CA GLY A 92 0.28 -11.26 -13.43
C GLY A 92 0.47 -9.76 -13.64
N ALA A 93 -0.58 -9.06 -14.13
CA ALA A 93 -0.58 -7.61 -14.27
C ALA A 93 -0.46 -6.91 -12.90
N GLU A 94 -1.18 -7.41 -11.89
CA GLU A 94 -1.11 -6.91 -10.51
C GLU A 94 0.29 -7.09 -9.90
N ARG A 95 0.94 -8.25 -10.12
CA ARG A 95 2.34 -8.48 -9.68
C ARG A 95 3.30 -7.45 -10.29
N SER A 96 3.11 -7.10 -11.56
CA SER A 96 3.95 -6.10 -12.24
C SER A 96 3.76 -4.70 -11.66
N LEU A 97 2.53 -4.35 -11.27
CA LEU A 97 2.19 -3.07 -10.65
C LEU A 97 2.77 -3.00 -9.23
N MET A 98 2.59 -4.04 -8.42
CA MET A 98 3.15 -4.13 -7.07
C MET A 98 4.68 -4.09 -7.08
N ARG A 99 5.35 -4.75 -8.04
CA ARG A 99 6.80 -4.63 -8.22
C ARG A 99 7.23 -3.19 -8.50
N ARG A 100 6.53 -2.48 -9.38
CA ARG A 100 6.82 -1.07 -9.68
C ARG A 100 6.63 -0.18 -8.45
N ALA A 101 5.58 -0.41 -7.67
CA ALA A 101 5.34 0.30 -6.41
C ALA A 101 6.46 0.03 -5.38
N ALA A 102 6.88 -1.22 -5.21
CA ALA A 102 8.00 -1.58 -4.34
C ALA A 102 9.32 -0.93 -4.80
N ASP A 103 9.58 -0.87 -6.10
CA ASP A 103 10.74 -0.19 -6.66
C ASP A 103 10.70 1.33 -6.42
N GLN A 104 9.53 1.95 -6.53
CA GLN A 104 9.34 3.36 -6.20
C GLN A 104 9.58 3.62 -4.70
N ALA A 105 9.03 2.80 -3.81
CA ALA A 105 9.24 2.91 -2.37
C ALA A 105 10.73 2.79 -2.00
N ARG A 106 11.45 1.84 -2.64
CA ARG A 106 12.91 1.70 -2.45
C ARG A 106 13.68 2.94 -2.91
N LYS A 107 13.30 3.54 -4.04
CA LYS A 107 13.91 4.79 -4.53
C LYS A 107 13.65 5.94 -3.56
N PHE A 108 12.42 6.07 -3.08
CA PHE A 108 12.04 7.09 -2.10
C PHE A 108 12.83 6.96 -0.80
N ASN A 109 12.94 5.75 -0.24
CA ASN A 109 13.72 5.51 0.97
C ASN A 109 15.21 5.84 0.79
N ARG A 110 15.79 5.62 -0.39
CA ARG A 110 17.17 6.05 -0.71
C ARG A 110 17.29 7.57 -0.70
N LEU A 111 16.38 8.28 -1.36
CA LEU A 111 16.38 9.74 -1.38
C LEU A 111 16.20 10.32 0.03
N LEU A 112 15.33 9.74 0.86
CA LEU A 112 15.19 10.13 2.26
C LEU A 112 16.46 9.89 3.06
N ALA A 113 17.14 8.76 2.87
CA ALA A 113 18.40 8.49 3.54
C ALA A 113 19.51 9.47 3.11
N ASP A 114 19.57 9.83 1.84
CA ASP A 114 20.52 10.82 1.31
C ASP A 114 20.23 12.21 1.85
N ALA A 115 18.96 12.63 1.83
CA ALA A 115 18.52 13.89 2.42
C ALA A 115 18.81 13.94 3.92
N GLY A 116 18.58 12.85 4.65
CA GLY A 116 18.90 12.73 6.07
C GLY A 116 20.40 12.85 6.34
N ARG A 117 21.25 12.23 5.51
CA ARG A 117 22.71 12.39 5.58
C ARG A 117 23.16 13.82 5.29
N ALA A 118 22.59 14.46 4.28
CA ALA A 118 22.89 15.85 3.94
C ALA A 118 22.46 16.83 5.05
N ALA A 119 21.27 16.64 5.61
CA ALA A 119 20.79 17.42 6.74
C ALA A 119 21.68 17.20 7.97
N ALA A 120 22.03 15.96 8.28
CA ALA A 120 22.97 15.65 9.36
C ALA A 120 24.30 16.38 9.13
N ALA A 121 24.89 16.31 7.94
CA ALA A 121 26.13 17.02 7.61
C ALA A 121 25.99 18.55 7.70
N PHE A 122 24.83 19.12 7.38
CA PHE A 122 24.57 20.55 7.56
C PHE A 122 24.56 20.94 9.05
N PHE A 123 23.89 20.15 9.89
CA PHE A 123 23.78 20.44 11.33
C PHE A 123 25.02 20.06 12.14
N THR A 124 25.77 19.03 11.73
CA THR A 124 26.99 18.59 12.42
C THR A 124 28.28 19.17 11.83
N GLY A 125 28.28 19.52 10.54
CA GLY A 125 29.40 20.15 9.85
C GLY A 125 29.60 21.63 10.18
N GLY A 126 28.58 22.31 10.73
CA GLY A 126 28.67 23.70 11.22
C GLY A 126 29.40 23.88 12.56
N LEU A 127 29.82 22.80 13.23
CA LEU A 127 30.50 22.85 14.53
C LEU A 127 32.03 22.64 14.43
N SER A 128 32.61 22.57 13.23
CA SER A 128 34.06 22.38 13.03
C SER A 128 34.80 23.55 12.37
N GLY A 129 34.11 24.66 12.06
CA GLY A 129 34.73 25.89 11.53
C GLY A 129 35.33 26.81 12.59
N GLY A 130 35.92 26.24 13.64
CA GLY A 130 36.65 26.95 14.68
C GLY A 130 38.15 26.68 14.57
N MET A 131 38.78 27.28 13.57
CA MET A 131 40.20 27.64 13.56
C MET A 131 40.36 28.95 12.80
#